data_AF-A0A2J0MDP4-F1
#
_entry.id   AF-A0A2J0MDP4-F1
#
_cell.length_a   1.000
_cell.length_b   1.000
_cell.length_c   1.000
_cell.angle_alpha   90.00
_cell.angle_beta   90.00
_cell.angle_gamma   90.00
#
_symmetry.space_group_name_H-M   'P 1'
#
loop_
_entity.id
_entity.type
_entity.pdbx_description
1 polymer ?
#
loop_
_entity_poly.entity_id
_entity_poly.type
_entity_poly.pdbx_seq_one_letter_code
_entity_poly.pdbx_strand_id
1 'polypeptide(L)' 'MMNDNHKDLVSAKEISDKFGVSYPTLNHYTNLGFFNVVVKRGNKRFYELSEVRAKLGVISKLKDDGYPLRLIKKKLDS' A
#
# COMPACT_ATOMS: atom_id res chain seq x y z
N MET A 1 15.42 26.37 -0.76
CA MET A 1 16.26 25.29 -0.17
C MET A 1 15.47 24.00 -0.31
N MET A 2 16.13 22.96 -0.80
CA MET A 2 15.61 21.83 -1.58
C MET A 2 14.43 21.08 -0.95
N ASN A 3 13.53 20.58 -1.80
CA ASN A 3 12.92 19.26 -1.63
C ASN A 3 12.57 18.75 -3.02
N ASP A 4 13.58 18.18 -3.68
CA ASP A 4 13.33 17.24 -4.77
C ASP A 4 12.47 16.13 -4.20
N ASN A 5 11.17 16.19 -4.48
CA ASN A 5 10.19 15.16 -4.18
C ASN A 5 10.53 13.92 -5.03
N HIS A 6 11.66 13.27 -4.75
CA HIS A 6 11.88 11.90 -5.17
C HIS A 6 10.85 11.07 -4.44
N LYS A 7 9.72 10.81 -5.11
CA LYS A 7 8.75 9.82 -4.66
C LYS A 7 9.50 8.50 -4.56
N ASP A 8 9.78 8.06 -3.34
CA ASP A 8 10.41 6.77 -3.09
C ASP A 8 9.49 5.68 -3.61
N LEU A 9 9.86 5.12 -4.77
CA LEU A 9 9.14 4.03 -5.39
C LEU A 9 9.64 2.71 -4.84
N VAL A 10 8.73 1.92 -4.31
CA VAL A 10 9.01 0.59 -3.78
C VAL A 10 8.25 -0.47 -4.54
N SER A 11 8.92 -1.59 -4.80
CA SER A 11 8.34 -2.78 -5.38
C SER A 11 7.55 -3.58 -4.34
N ALA A 12 6.73 -4.53 -4.82
CA ALA A 12 6.05 -5.47 -3.95
C ALA A 12 6.99 -6.25 -3.01
N LYS A 13 8.20 -6.58 -3.48
CA LYS A 13 9.23 -7.23 -2.67
C LYS A 13 9.69 -6.34 -1.52
N GLU A 14 10.03 -5.09 -1.83
CA GLU A 14 10.52 -4.15 -0.81
C GLU A 14 9.43 -3.83 0.22
N ILE A 15 8.16 -3.81 -0.19
CA ILE A 15 7.03 -3.66 0.73
C ILE A 15 6.92 -4.88 1.65
N SER A 16 6.99 -6.09 1.09
CA SER A 16 6.97 -7.32 1.88
C SER A 16 8.10 -7.36 2.91
N ASP A 17 9.31 -7.02 2.48
CA ASP A 17 10.51 -7.03 3.32
C ASP A 17 10.44 -5.94 4.41
N LYS A 18 9.95 -4.73 4.09
CA LYS A 18 9.89 -3.61 5.05
C LYS A 18 8.74 -3.69 6.05
N PHE A 19 7.59 -4.20 5.64
CA PHE A 19 6.36 -4.12 6.44
C PHE A 19 5.84 -5.49 6.89
N GLY A 20 6.50 -6.59 6.52
CA GLY A 20 6.08 -7.94 6.89
C GLY A 20 4.77 -8.38 6.24
N VAL A 21 4.34 -7.72 5.16
CA VAL A 21 3.08 -8.01 4.47
C VAL A 21 3.34 -9.04 3.37
N SER A 22 2.64 -10.17 3.43
CA SER A 22 2.78 -11.23 2.42
C SER A 22 2.40 -10.74 1.01
N TYR A 23 3.03 -11.31 -0.03
CA TYR A 23 2.67 -11.03 -1.42
C TYR A 23 1.19 -11.27 -1.74
N PRO A 24 0.54 -12.37 -1.27
CA PRO A 24 -0.90 -12.55 -1.45
C PRO A 24 -1.72 -11.41 -0.83
N THR A 25 -1.38 -10.96 0.37
CA THR A 25 -2.06 -9.84 1.04
C THR A 25 -1.87 -8.55 0.25
N LEU A 26 -0.65 -8.25 -0.17
CA LEU A 26 -0.35 -7.06 -0.96
C LEU A 26 -1.10 -7.09 -2.30
N ASN A 27 -1.13 -8.24 -2.98
CA ASN A 27 -1.90 -8.43 -4.21
C ASN A 27 -3.39 -8.21 -3.99
N HIS A 28 -3.93 -8.78 -2.91
CA HIS A 28 -5.33 -8.62 -2.55
C HIS A 28 -5.67 -7.15 -2.31
N TYR A 29 -4.85 -6.43 -1.53
CA TYR A 29 -5.04 -5.01 -1.28
C TYR A 29 -4.93 -4.15 -2.55
N THR A 30 -3.96 -4.43 -3.43
CA THR A 30 -3.86 -3.76 -4.73
C THR A 30 -5.11 -4.03 -5.59
N ASN A 31 -5.61 -5.27 -5.64
CA ASN A 31 -6.80 -5.63 -6.42
C ASN A 31 -8.08 -4.99 -5.86
N LEU A 32 -8.16 -4.80 -4.54
CA LEU A 32 -9.23 -4.04 -3.88
C LEU A 32 -9.06 -2.52 -4.02
N GLY A 33 -8.01 -2.06 -4.70
CA GLY A 33 -7.74 -0.65 -4.95
C GLY A 33 -7.19 0.13 -3.76
N PHE A 34 -6.69 -0.55 -2.71
CA PHE A 34 -6.05 0.14 -1.59
C PHE A 34 -4.75 0.80 -2.02
N PHE A 35 -3.98 0.20 -2.92
CA PHE A 35 -2.70 0.77 -3.36
C PHE A 35 -2.74 1.17 -4.82
N ASN A 36 -2.26 2.38 -5.10
CA ASN A 36 -2.08 2.85 -6.46
C ASN A 36 -0.75 2.37 -7.02
N VAL A 37 -0.79 1.67 -8.15
CA VAL A 37 0.42 1.30 -8.89
C VAL A 37 0.89 2.54 -9.66
N VAL A 38 2.03 3.09 -9.27
CA VAL A 38 2.59 4.31 -9.88
C VAL A 38 3.25 4.00 -11.22
N VAL A 39 4.01 2.91 -11.29
CA VAL A 39 4.65 2.48 -12.54
C VAL A 39 4.77 0.96 -12.60
N LYS A 40 4.73 0.44 -13.82
CA LYS A 40 5.02 -0.97 -14.14
C LYS A 40 6.33 -1.04 -14.93
N ARG A 41 7.25 -1.91 -14.52
CA ARG A 41 8.47 -2.23 -15.29
C ARG A 41 8.52 -3.75 -15.47
N GLY A 42 8.15 -4.22 -16.66
CA GLY A 42 7.87 -5.63 -16.89
C GLY A 42 6.78 -6.14 -15.94
N ASN A 43 7.06 -7.26 -15.26
CA ASN A 43 6.14 -7.87 -14.29
C ASN A 43 6.20 -7.23 -12.88
N LYS A 44 7.06 -6.23 -12.67
CA LYS A 44 7.19 -5.55 -11.38
C LYS A 44 6.29 -4.32 -11.32
N ARG A 45 5.50 -4.23 -10.25
CA ARG A 45 4.70 -3.05 -9.88
C ARG A 45 5.45 -2.25 -8.82
N PHE A 46 5.44 -0.94 -8.98
CA PHE A 46 6.01 0.01 -8.04
C PHE A 46 4.93 0.91 -7.48
N TYR A 47 5.09 1.28 -6.22
CA TYR A 47 4.15 2.03 -5.41
C TYR A 47 4.88 3.17 -4.72
N GLU A 48 4.16 4.23 -4.35
CA GLU A 48 4.72 5.29 -3.51
C GLU A 48 4.85 4.78 -2.06
N LEU A 49 6.07 4.80 -1.50
CA LEU A 49 6.36 4.25 -0.18
C LEU A 49 5.55 4.95 0.94
N SER A 50 5.42 6.26 0.87
CA SER A 50 4.64 7.09 1.80
C SER A 50 3.17 6.64 1.83
N GLU A 51 2.55 6.46 0.66
CA GLU A 51 1.16 6.01 0.50
C GLU A 51 0.98 4.61 1.09
N VAL A 52 1.88 3.67 0.74
CA VAL A 52 1.82 2.29 1.24
C VAL A 52 1.93 2.26 2.76
N ARG A 53 2.89 2.99 3.33
CA ARG A 53 3.07 3.06 4.79
C ARG A 53 1.82 3.59 5.48
N ALA A 54 1.29 4.72 5.01
CA ALA A 54 0.12 5.35 5.62
C ALA A 54 -1.10 4.42 5.57
N LYS A 55 -1.38 3.84 4.41
CA LYS A 55 -2.54 2.96 4.22
C LYS A 55 -2.40 1.65 4.99
N LEU A 56 -1.23 1.03 5.03
CA LEU A 56 -1.01 -0.18 5.85
C LEU A 56 -1.25 0.08 7.33
N GLY A 57 -0.81 1.23 7.86
CA GLY A 57 -1.07 1.61 9.25
C GLY A 57 -2.58 1.70 9.55
N VAL A 58 -3.34 2.37 8.68
CA VAL A 58 -4.79 2.51 8.84
C VAL A 58 -5.51 1.16 8.67
N ILE A 59 -5.11 0.36 7.68
CA ILE A 59 -5.69 -0.97 7.44
C ILE A 59 -5.46 -1.88 8.65
N SER A 60 -4.23 -1.90 9.21
CA SER A 60 -3.94 -2.71 10.39
C SER A 60 -4.82 -2.30 11.56
N LYS A 61 -4.83 -1.00 11.90
CA LYS A 61 -5.63 -0.49 13.02
C LYS A 61 -7.11 -0.85 12.87
N LEU A 62 -7.71 -0.56 11.73
CA LEU A 62 -9.13 -0.85 11.53
C LEU A 62 -9.43 -2.35 11.47
N LYS A 63 -8.51 -3.17 10.98
CA LYS A 63 -8.66 -4.63 11.03
C LYS A 63 -8.62 -5.13 12.48
N ASP A 64 -7.72 -4.59 13.30
CA ASP A 64 -7.61 -4.91 14.72
C ASP A 64 -8.86 -4.48 15.50
N ASP A 65 -9.49 -3.38 15.08
CA ASP A 65 -10.80 -2.92 15.59
C ASP A 65 -12.00 -3.74 15.04
N GLY A 66 -11.75 -4.79 14.24
CA GLY A 66 -12.78 -5.71 13.74
C GLY A 66 -13.51 -5.25 12.46
N TYR A 67 -13.02 -4.21 11.78
CA TYR A 67 -13.65 -3.75 10.54
C TYR A 67 -13.35 -4.70 9.37
N PRO A 68 -14.36 -5.10 8.58
CA PRO A 68 -14.13 -5.83 7.34
C PRO A 68 -13.47 -4.92 6.28
N LEU A 69 -12.60 -5.50 5.44
CA LEU A 69 -11.82 -4.77 4.43
C LEU A 69 -12.67 -3.85 3.53
N ARG A 70 -13.88 -4.27 3.15
CA ARG A 70 -14.79 -3.44 2.34
C ARG A 70 -15.16 -2.12 3.02
N LEU A 71 -15.39 -2.13 4.34
CA LEU A 71 -15.67 -0.92 5.12
C LEU A 71 -14.42 -0.08 5.32
N ILE A 72 -13.26 -0.72 5.48
CA ILE A 72 -11.97 -0.03 5.55
C ILE A 72 -11.71 0.73 4.25
N LYS A 73 -11.97 0.12 3.08
CA LYS A 73 -11.82 0.78 1.78
C LYS A 73 -12.71 2.01 1.67
N LYS A 74 -14.00 1.88 2.03
CA LYS A 74 -14.93 3.02 2.02
C LYS A 74 -14.46 4.17 2.89
N LYS A 75 -13.91 3.88 4.07
CA LYS A 75 -13.35 4.90 4.99
C LYS A 75 -12.09 5.60 4.45
N LEU A 76 -11.29 4.92 3.62
CA LEU A 76 -10.09 5.51 3.01
C LEU A 76 -10.38 6.32 1.74
N ASP A 77 -11.54 6.14 1.13
CA ASP A 77 -11.98 6.87 -0.08
C ASP A 77 -12.90 8.06 0.22
N SER A 78 -13.33 8.20 1.48
CA SER A 78 -14.20 9.29 1.96
C SER A 78 -13.36 10.48 2.41
#